data_AF-A0A3P7E3G6-F1
#
_entry.id   AF-A0A3P7E3G6-F1
#
_cell.length_a   1.000
_cell.length_b   1.000
_cell.length_c   1.000
_cell.angle_alpha   90.00
_cell.angle_beta   90.00
_cell.angle_gamma   90.00
#
_symmetry.space_group_name_H-M   'P 1'
#
loop_
_entity.id
_entity.type
_entity.pdbx_description
1 polymer ?
#
loop_
_entity_poly.entity_id
_entity_poly.type
_entity_poly.pdbx_seq_one_letter_code
_entity_poly.pdbx_strand_id
1 'polypeptide(L)'
;MAELSQILQLLSEKAKHATEDITRLKQLNDAISVNCFDFQHRLTVQVDSLIEQLQERKQKLLQYVEEEKEFKRRIFKEQIGRCTTKLSKTTALIQFCIEVLKEPDPATYLQVSNALINRATTQEFLWHKEMQTTPEADPDFILNLDVNNLQYAIQTLDFAQLKGFF
;
A
#
# COMPACT_ATOMS: atom_id res chain seq x y z
N MET A 1 64.69 -61.00 12.11
CA MET A 1 63.88 -60.61 13.29
C MET A 1 63.81 -59.10 13.48
N ALA A 2 64.92 -58.35 13.40
CA ALA A 2 64.91 -56.89 13.56
C ALA A 2 63.99 -56.14 12.56
N GLU A 3 64.03 -56.50 11.27
CA GLU A 3 63.19 -55.88 10.25
C GLU A 3 61.68 -56.04 10.52
N LEU A 4 61.24 -57.26 10.86
CA LEU A 4 59.84 -57.51 11.22
C LEU A 4 59.42 -56.68 12.43
N SER A 5 60.28 -56.58 13.45
CA SER A 5 59.98 -55.76 14.64
C SER A 5 59.86 -54.28 14.31
N GLN A 6 60.72 -53.74 13.44
CA GLN A 6 60.66 -52.34 13.01
C GLN A 6 59.41 -52.05 12.17
N ILE A 7 59.05 -52.96 11.24
CA ILE A 7 57.83 -52.84 10.43
C ILE A 7 56.59 -52.84 11.33
N LEU A 8 56.53 -53.73 12.33
CA LEU A 8 55.42 -53.80 13.28
C LEU A 8 55.32 -52.52 14.14
N GLN A 9 56.45 -51.94 14.56
CA GLN A 9 56.46 -50.66 15.29
C GLN A 9 55.88 -49.52 14.43
N LEU A 10 56.34 -49.38 13.18
CA LEU A 10 55.82 -48.37 12.25
C LEU A 10 54.32 -48.57 11.95
N LEU A 11 53.87 -49.82 11.79
CA LEU A 11 52.45 -50.16 11.61
C LEU A 11 51.63 -49.79 12.86
N SER A 12 52.17 -50.04 14.05
CA SER A 12 51.52 -49.69 15.32
C SER A 12 51.35 -48.17 15.46
N GLU A 13 52.38 -47.38 15.13
CA GLU A 13 52.29 -45.91 15.12
C GLU A 13 51.25 -45.41 14.10
N LYS A 14 51.25 -45.95 12.88
CA LYS A 14 50.24 -45.63 11.85
C LYS A 14 48.82 -45.97 12.32
N ALA A 15 48.62 -47.12 12.97
CA ALA A 15 47.32 -47.52 13.49
C ALA A 15 46.83 -46.61 14.62
N LYS A 16 47.75 -46.13 15.48
CA LYS A 16 47.44 -45.15 16.52
C LYS A 16 47.00 -43.82 15.91
N HIS A 17 47.75 -43.28 14.95
CA HIS A 17 47.37 -42.06 14.25
C HIS A 17 46.03 -42.18 13.52
N ALA A 18 45.78 -43.31 12.84
CA ALA A 18 44.49 -43.55 12.20
C ALA A 18 43.32 -43.52 13.21
N THR A 19 43.53 -44.00 14.45
CA THR A 19 42.51 -43.96 15.51
C THR A 19 42.20 -42.52 15.96
N GLU A 20 43.23 -41.69 16.06
CA GLU A 20 43.11 -40.25 16.37
C GLU A 20 42.38 -39.51 15.22
N ASP A 21 42.76 -39.76 13.97
CA ASP A 21 42.13 -39.20 12.78
C ASP A 21 40.64 -39.60 12.68
N ILE A 22 40.31 -40.87 12.93
CA ILE A 22 38.91 -41.35 12.98
C ILE A 22 38.12 -40.62 14.08
N THR A 23 38.74 -40.37 15.24
CA THR A 23 38.09 -39.65 16.35
C THR A 23 37.80 -38.20 15.95
N ARG A 24 38.76 -37.54 15.30
CA ARG A 24 38.56 -36.19 14.75
C ARG A 24 37.47 -36.17 13.67
N LEU A 25 37.44 -37.14 12.78
CA LEU A 25 36.40 -37.25 11.75
C LEU A 25 35.00 -37.41 12.37
N LYS A 26 34.86 -38.18 13.45
CA LYS A 26 33.60 -38.28 14.20
C LYS A 26 33.16 -36.93 14.77
N GLN A 27 34.09 -36.19 15.40
CA GLN A 27 33.80 -34.86 15.93
C GLN A 27 33.38 -33.87 14.84
N LEU A 28 34.06 -33.89 13.68
CA LEU A 28 33.71 -33.06 12.53
C LEU A 28 32.33 -33.43 11.98
N ASN A 29 32.02 -34.72 11.90
CA ASN A 29 30.71 -35.21 11.49
C ASN A 29 29.60 -34.73 12.44
N ASP A 30 29.82 -34.79 13.75
CA ASP A 30 28.84 -34.34 14.74
C ASP A 30 28.64 -32.81 14.67
N ALA A 31 29.70 -32.05 14.39
CA ALA A 31 29.65 -30.60 14.22
C ALA A 31 28.82 -30.14 13.00
N ILE A 32 28.66 -30.97 11.96
CA ILE A 32 27.85 -30.65 10.78
C ILE A 32 26.40 -30.38 11.18
N SER A 33 25.83 -31.19 12.07
CA SER A 33 24.44 -31.03 12.51
C SER A 33 24.20 -29.69 13.21
N VAL A 34 25.11 -29.30 14.10
CA VAL A 34 25.03 -28.02 14.82
C VAL A 34 25.19 -26.84 13.85
N ASN A 35 26.18 -26.90 12.96
CA ASN A 35 26.40 -25.86 11.95
C ASN A 35 25.20 -25.72 11.01
N CYS A 36 24.61 -26.84 10.57
CA CYS A 36 23.41 -26.85 9.74
C CYS A 36 22.23 -26.16 10.45
N PHE A 37 21.98 -26.51 11.71
CA PHE A 37 20.92 -25.89 12.51
C PHE A 37 21.13 -24.38 12.65
N ASP A 38 22.33 -23.95 13.04
CA ASP A 38 22.66 -22.52 13.18
C ASP A 38 22.53 -21.77 11.86
N PHE A 39 22.92 -22.41 10.75
CA PHE A 39 22.80 -21.84 9.40
C PHE A 39 21.34 -21.69 8.99
N GLN A 40 20.52 -22.73 9.19
CA GLN A 40 19.08 -22.68 8.93
C GLN A 40 18.41 -21.58 9.74
N HIS A 41 18.73 -21.46 11.02
CA HIS A 41 18.19 -20.42 11.88
C HIS A 41 18.52 -19.01 11.35
N ARG A 42 19.79 -18.75 10.99
CA ARG A 42 20.19 -17.46 10.40
C ARG A 42 19.47 -17.17 9.09
N LEU A 43 19.34 -18.18 8.23
CA LEU A 43 18.61 -18.05 6.96
C LEU A 43 17.14 -17.69 7.19
N THR A 44 16.47 -18.37 8.12
CA THR A 44 15.08 -18.07 8.51
C THR A 44 14.96 -16.63 9.00
N VAL A 45 15.81 -16.19 9.93
CA VAL A 45 15.78 -14.81 10.45
C VAL A 45 15.97 -13.78 9.34
N GLN A 46 16.87 -14.03 8.38
CA GLN A 46 17.08 -13.13 7.25
C GLN A 46 15.86 -13.04 6.34
N VAL A 47 15.27 -14.18 5.98
CA VAL A 47 14.08 -14.22 5.12
C VAL A 47 12.87 -13.59 5.81
N ASP A 48 12.66 -13.90 7.09
CA ASP A 48 11.57 -13.33 7.89
C ASP A 48 11.69 -11.81 8.00
N SER A 49 12.90 -11.28 8.20
CA SER A 49 13.14 -9.83 8.19
C SER A 49 12.78 -9.17 6.85
N LEU A 50 13.05 -9.83 5.72
CA LEU A 50 12.66 -9.33 4.40
C LEU A 50 11.14 -9.36 4.22
N ILE A 51 10.46 -10.39 4.74
CA ILE A 51 9.00 -10.49 4.73
C ILE A 51 8.37 -9.36 5.55
N GLU A 52 8.89 -9.09 6.75
CA GLU A 52 8.42 -7.99 7.61
C GLU A 52 8.55 -6.63 6.91
N GLN A 53 9.69 -6.36 6.26
CA GLN A 53 9.89 -5.13 5.49
C GLN A 53 8.88 -5.00 4.33
N LEU A 54 8.58 -6.10 3.64
CA LEU A 54 7.59 -6.10 2.56
C LEU A 54 6.17 -5.88 3.11
N GLN A 55 5.85 -6.43 4.28
CA GLN A 55 4.59 -6.19 4.97
C GLN A 55 4.46 -4.73 5.39
N GLU A 56 5.50 -4.13 5.97
CA GLU A 56 5.51 -2.70 6.32
C GLU A 56 5.32 -1.84 5.07
N ARG A 57 5.99 -2.18 3.96
CA ARG A 57 5.83 -1.49 2.68
C ARG A 57 4.39 -1.57 2.17
N LYS A 58 3.75 -2.73 2.26
CA LYS A 58 2.32 -2.91 1.92
C LYS A 58 1.43 -1.99 2.77
N GLN A 59 1.67 -1.90 4.09
CA GLN A 59 0.85 -1.03 4.94
C GLN A 59 0.98 0.44 4.54
N LYS A 60 2.20 0.92 4.24
CA LYS A 60 2.41 2.28 3.73
C LYS A 60 1.67 2.52 2.41
N LEU A 61 1.69 1.55 1.48
CA LEU A 61 0.94 1.66 0.22
C LEU A 61 -0.57 1.77 0.46
N LEU A 62 -1.12 0.96 1.38
CA LEU A 62 -2.54 1.04 1.73
C LEU A 62 -2.91 2.37 2.39
N GLN A 63 -2.03 2.91 3.23
CA GLN A 63 -2.22 4.23 3.82
C GLN A 63 -2.30 5.32 2.74
N TYR A 64 -1.44 5.30 1.72
CA TYR A 64 -1.54 6.24 0.60
C TYR A 64 -2.87 6.15 -0.14
N VAL A 65 -3.41 4.94 -0.34
CA VAL A 65 -4.72 4.75 -0.97
C VAL A 65 -5.84 5.36 -0.11
N GLU A 66 -5.76 5.19 1.21
CA GLU A 66 -6.73 5.76 2.15
C GLU A 66 -6.67 7.30 2.18
N GLU A 67 -5.47 7.87 2.15
CA GLU A 67 -5.27 9.32 2.08
C GLU A 67 -5.83 9.92 0.78
N GLU A 68 -5.57 9.27 -0.36
CA GLU A 68 -6.13 9.68 -1.65
C GLU A 68 -7.66 9.59 -1.66
N LYS A 69 -8.23 8.53 -1.06
CA LYS A 69 -9.69 8.40 -0.90
C LYS A 69 -10.27 9.57 -0.12
N GLU A 70 -9.69 9.89 1.04
CA GLU A 70 -10.20 10.98 1.87
C GLU A 70 -10.05 12.34 1.20
N PHE A 71 -8.96 12.55 0.45
CA PHE A 71 -8.78 13.74 -0.37
C PHE A 71 -9.88 13.89 -1.44
N LYS A 72 -10.07 12.88 -2.30
CA LYS A 72 -11.13 12.88 -3.32
C LYS A 72 -12.52 13.07 -2.70
N ARG A 73 -12.80 12.37 -1.60
CA ARG A 73 -14.07 12.47 -0.88
C ARG A 73 -14.32 13.86 -0.32
N ARG A 74 -13.27 14.54 0.18
CA ARG A 74 -13.38 15.92 0.66
C ARG A 74 -13.80 16.87 -0.46
N ILE A 75 -13.17 16.76 -1.63
CA ILE A 75 -13.51 17.57 -2.81
C ILE A 75 -14.99 17.39 -3.17
N PHE A 76 -15.45 16.14 -3.31
CA PHE A 76 -16.85 15.88 -3.63
C PHE A 76 -17.81 16.38 -2.54
N LYS A 77 -17.46 16.23 -1.26
CA LYS A 77 -18.30 16.71 -0.15
C LYS A 77 -18.46 18.23 -0.18
N GLU A 78 -17.38 18.96 -0.44
CA GLU A 78 -17.41 20.42 -0.59
C GLU A 78 -18.25 20.84 -1.81
N GLN A 79 -18.04 20.18 -2.94
CA GLN A 79 -18.80 20.43 -4.17
C GLN A 79 -20.30 20.18 -3.97
N ILE A 80 -20.68 19.03 -3.40
CA ILE A 80 -22.07 18.69 -3.04
C ILE A 80 -22.65 19.75 -2.10
N GLY A 81 -21.88 20.19 -1.10
CA GLY A 81 -22.32 21.25 -0.18
C GLY A 81 -22.66 22.56 -0.88
N ARG A 82 -21.82 23.00 -1.83
CA ARG A 82 -22.06 24.20 -2.64
C ARG A 82 -23.32 24.06 -3.49
N CYS A 83 -23.42 22.98 -4.26
CA CYS A 83 -24.57 22.70 -5.12
C CYS A 83 -25.88 22.59 -4.33
N THR A 84 -25.86 21.90 -3.18
CA THR A 84 -27.03 21.76 -2.29
C THR A 84 -27.49 23.10 -1.75
N THR A 85 -26.55 23.94 -1.31
CA THR A 85 -26.86 25.29 -0.81
C THR A 85 -27.47 26.17 -1.89
N LYS A 86 -26.91 26.15 -3.11
CA LYS A 86 -27.45 26.90 -4.25
C LYS A 86 -28.85 26.43 -4.61
N LEU A 87 -29.06 25.11 -4.73
CA LEU A 87 -30.36 24.52 -5.03
C LEU A 87 -31.40 24.89 -3.97
N SER A 88 -31.07 24.76 -2.68
CA SER A 88 -31.98 25.13 -1.58
C SER A 88 -32.42 26.59 -1.64
N LYS A 89 -31.47 27.52 -1.89
CA LYS A 89 -31.78 28.96 -2.04
C LYS A 89 -32.68 29.23 -3.24
N THR A 90 -32.45 28.55 -4.36
CA THR A 90 -33.29 28.70 -5.56
C THR A 90 -34.68 28.14 -5.33
N THR A 91 -34.80 26.95 -4.74
CA THR A 91 -36.10 26.33 -4.40
C THR A 91 -36.91 27.21 -3.45
N ALA A 92 -36.27 27.78 -2.41
CA ALA A 92 -36.93 28.69 -1.49
C ALA A 92 -37.44 29.96 -2.19
N LEU A 93 -36.66 30.52 -3.13
CA LEU A 93 -37.11 31.67 -3.94
C LEU A 93 -38.31 31.29 -4.81
N ILE A 94 -38.27 30.14 -5.48
CA ILE A 94 -39.38 29.67 -6.32
C ILE A 94 -40.64 29.51 -5.48
N GLN A 95 -40.57 28.86 -4.31
CA GLN A 95 -41.73 28.70 -3.45
C GLN A 95 -42.30 30.06 -3.01
N PHE A 96 -41.42 31.01 -2.66
CA PHE A 96 -41.86 32.35 -2.29
C PHE A 96 -42.55 33.08 -3.45
N CYS A 97 -41.99 33.00 -4.67
CA CYS A 97 -42.61 33.57 -5.86
C CYS A 97 -43.99 32.94 -6.15
N ILE A 98 -44.12 31.62 -5.97
CA ILE A 98 -45.40 30.92 -6.13
C ILE A 98 -46.46 31.44 -5.15
N GLU A 99 -46.10 31.68 -3.89
CA GLU A 99 -47.05 32.26 -2.94
C GLU A 99 -47.43 33.70 -3.28
N VAL A 100 -46.47 34.52 -3.72
CA VAL A 100 -46.76 35.91 -4.13
C VAL A 100 -47.64 35.97 -5.39
N LEU A 101 -47.50 35.02 -6.33
CA LEU A 101 -48.38 34.93 -7.50
C LEU A 101 -49.85 34.62 -7.14
N LYS A 102 -50.13 34.17 -5.92
CA LYS A 102 -51.49 33.95 -5.41
C LYS A 102 -52.08 35.19 -4.72
N GLU A 103 -51.35 36.29 -4.63
CA GLU A 103 -51.82 37.54 -4.01
C GLU A 103 -53.04 38.08 -4.77
N PRO A 104 -54.22 38.19 -4.12
CA PRO A 104 -55.44 38.66 -4.79
C PRO A 104 -55.44 40.16 -5.09
N ASP A 105 -54.77 41.00 -4.27
CA ASP A 105 -54.77 42.45 -4.46
C ASP A 105 -53.67 42.89 -5.45
N PRO A 106 -54.02 43.48 -6.61
CA PRO A 106 -53.03 43.87 -7.62
C PRO A 106 -52.02 44.91 -7.11
N ALA A 107 -52.44 45.82 -6.23
CA ALA A 107 -51.53 46.86 -5.72
C ALA A 107 -50.46 46.25 -4.80
N THR A 108 -50.85 45.35 -3.89
CA THR A 108 -49.94 44.60 -3.01
C THR A 108 -49.01 43.70 -3.80
N TYR A 109 -49.55 42.98 -4.81
CA TYR A 109 -48.73 42.18 -5.72
C TYR A 109 -47.66 43.02 -6.44
N LEU A 110 -48.03 44.17 -7.00
CA LEU A 110 -47.09 45.04 -7.73
C LEU A 110 -45.99 45.62 -6.81
N GLN A 111 -46.30 45.87 -5.54
CA GLN A 111 -45.30 46.36 -4.57
C GLN A 111 -44.17 45.35 -4.32
N VAL A 112 -44.46 44.05 -4.34
CA VAL A 112 -43.47 42.99 -4.02
C VAL A 112 -42.87 42.35 -5.28
N SER A 113 -43.67 42.16 -6.33
CA SER A 113 -43.29 41.38 -7.52
C SER A 113 -42.07 41.94 -8.26
N ASN A 114 -41.93 43.27 -8.38
CA ASN A 114 -40.78 43.89 -9.06
C ASN A 114 -39.43 43.51 -8.44
N ALA A 115 -39.36 43.48 -7.10
CA ALA A 115 -38.15 43.06 -6.39
C ALA A 115 -37.84 41.57 -6.60
N LEU A 116 -38.88 40.74 -6.65
CA LEU A 116 -38.73 39.30 -6.89
C LEU A 116 -38.32 38.96 -8.31
N ILE A 117 -38.84 39.67 -9.31
CA ILE A 117 -38.41 39.55 -10.70
C ILE A 117 -36.90 39.81 -10.79
N ASN A 118 -36.41 40.92 -10.25
CA ASN A 118 -34.98 41.24 -10.24
C ASN A 118 -34.13 40.15 -9.57
N ARG A 119 -34.59 39.63 -8.42
CA ARG A 119 -33.89 38.58 -7.69
C ARG A 119 -33.89 37.24 -8.45
N ALA A 120 -35.01 36.87 -9.05
CA ALA A 120 -35.14 35.66 -9.85
C ALA A 120 -34.29 35.72 -11.12
N THR A 121 -34.35 36.84 -11.87
CA THR A 121 -33.50 37.08 -13.04
C THR A 121 -32.02 37.03 -12.69
N THR A 122 -31.62 37.62 -11.56
CA THR A 122 -30.22 37.56 -11.10
C THR A 122 -29.79 36.12 -10.79
N GLN A 123 -30.64 35.34 -10.11
CA GLN A 123 -30.32 33.94 -9.80
C GLN A 123 -30.25 33.04 -11.03
N GLU A 124 -31.12 33.27 -12.01
CA GLU A 124 -31.13 32.58 -13.30
C GLU A 124 -29.85 32.90 -14.09
N PHE A 125 -29.51 34.19 -14.22
CA PHE A 125 -28.30 34.64 -14.90
C PHE A 125 -27.02 34.03 -14.31
N LEU A 126 -26.93 33.95 -12.98
CA LEU A 126 -25.77 33.39 -12.28
C LEU A 126 -25.79 31.85 -12.16
N TRP A 127 -26.84 31.18 -12.61
CA TRP A 127 -27.04 29.75 -12.35
C TRP A 127 -25.86 28.90 -12.80
N HIS A 128 -25.46 28.97 -14.07
CA HIS A 128 -24.38 28.15 -14.61
C HIS A 128 -23.03 28.43 -13.96
N LYS A 129 -22.81 29.67 -13.50
CA LYS A 129 -21.59 30.06 -12.80
C LYS A 129 -21.52 29.46 -11.40
N GLU A 130 -22.65 29.43 -10.69
CA GLU A 130 -22.71 29.03 -9.28
C GLU A 130 -23.05 27.55 -9.06
N MET A 131 -23.79 26.94 -9.99
CA MET A 131 -24.20 25.53 -9.96
C MET A 131 -23.24 24.68 -10.79
N GLN A 132 -22.07 24.40 -10.24
CA GLN A 132 -21.02 23.62 -10.90
C GLN A 132 -21.11 22.14 -10.51
N THR A 133 -21.81 21.34 -11.32
CA THR A 133 -22.05 19.91 -11.06
C THR A 133 -21.04 18.99 -11.76
N THR A 134 -20.19 19.51 -12.65
CA THR A 134 -19.12 18.74 -13.26
C THR A 134 -18.14 18.26 -12.19
N PRO A 135 -17.85 16.95 -12.08
CA PRO A 135 -16.94 16.42 -11.07
C PRO A 135 -15.62 17.18 -10.98
N GLU A 136 -15.29 17.71 -9.81
CA GLU A 136 -14.02 18.42 -9.57
C GLU A 136 -12.85 17.47 -9.28
N ALA A 137 -13.15 16.21 -8.98
CA ALA A 137 -12.18 15.13 -8.83
C ALA A 137 -12.62 13.92 -9.66
N ASP A 138 -11.63 13.12 -10.09
CA ASP A 138 -11.89 11.80 -10.67
C ASP A 138 -12.15 10.79 -9.54
N PRO A 139 -13.27 10.03 -9.58
CA PRO A 139 -13.52 8.97 -8.61
C PRO A 139 -12.53 7.79 -8.70
N ASP A 140 -11.91 7.57 -9.86
CA ASP A 140 -11.04 6.42 -10.08
C ASP A 140 -9.64 6.61 -9.46
N PHE A 141 -9.07 5.48 -9.03
CA PHE A 141 -7.72 5.41 -8.47
C PHE A 141 -6.74 4.96 -9.55
N ILE A 142 -5.98 5.90 -10.09
CA ILE A 142 -4.93 5.62 -11.07
C ILE A 142 -3.60 5.42 -10.32
N LEU A 143 -3.47 4.29 -9.63
CA LEU A 143 -2.29 3.91 -8.85
C LEU A 143 -1.80 2.53 -9.29
N ASN A 144 -0.87 2.51 -10.25
CA ASN A 144 -0.29 1.26 -10.76
C ASN A 144 0.91 0.87 -9.91
N LEU A 145 0.84 -0.29 -9.25
CA LEU A 145 1.96 -0.86 -8.53
C LEU A 145 2.84 -1.66 -9.48
N ASP A 146 4.07 -1.22 -9.72
CA ASP A 146 5.08 -2.01 -10.43
C ASP A 146 5.73 -3.02 -9.48
N VAL A 147 5.42 -4.30 -9.71
CA VAL A 147 5.94 -5.42 -8.92
C VAL A 147 7.05 -6.20 -9.64
N ASN A 148 7.33 -5.90 -10.91
CA ASN A 148 8.14 -6.77 -11.78
C ASN A 148 9.57 -6.92 -11.26
N ASN A 149 10.20 -5.81 -10.88
CA ASN A 149 11.56 -5.82 -10.36
C ASN A 149 11.67 -6.61 -9.05
N LEU A 150 10.69 -6.47 -8.16
CA LEU A 150 10.66 -7.20 -6.89
C LEU A 150 10.40 -8.69 -7.11
N GLN A 151 9.48 -9.03 -8.01
CA GLN A 151 9.19 -10.42 -8.36
C GLN A 151 10.44 -11.10 -8.94
N TYR A 152 11.15 -10.43 -9.85
CA TYR A 152 12.41 -10.94 -10.38
C TYR A 152 13.47 -11.12 -9.28
N ALA A 153 13.60 -10.15 -8.38
CA ALA A 153 14.53 -10.25 -7.25
C ALA A 153 14.21 -11.43 -6.32
N ILE A 154 12.92 -11.69 -6.05
CA ILE A 154 12.48 -12.86 -5.27
C ILE A 154 12.77 -14.17 -6.02
N GLN A 155 12.46 -14.23 -7.32
CA GLN A 155 12.69 -15.42 -8.14
C GLN A 155 14.17 -15.78 -8.30
N THR A 156 15.06 -14.78 -8.25
CA THR A 156 16.51 -14.95 -8.39
C THR A 156 17.27 -14.87 -7.06
N LEU A 157 16.53 -14.88 -5.94
CA LEU A 157 17.10 -14.93 -4.60
C LEU A 157 17.66 -16.34 -4.37
N ASP A 158 18.98 -16.42 -4.24
CA ASP A 158 19.72 -17.68 -4.09
C ASP A 158 21.02 -17.43 -3.31
N PHE A 159 21.65 -18.50 -2.81
CA PHE A 159 22.94 -18.45 -2.14
C PHE A 159 24.02 -17.93 -3.10
N ALA A 160 24.82 -16.99 -2.63
CA ALA A 160 25.89 -16.39 -3.44
C ALA A 160 26.88 -17.43 -3.98
N GLN A 161 27.12 -18.50 -3.23
CA GLN A 161 27.98 -19.61 -3.63
C GLN A 161 27.42 -20.37 -4.84
N LEU A 162 26.10 -20.43 -5.01
CA LEU A 162 25.46 -21.12 -6.15
C LEU A 162 25.41 -20.27 -7.42
N LYS A 163 25.44 -18.93 -7.28
CA LYS A 163 25.41 -18.01 -8.41
C LYS A 163 26.65 -18.07 -9.31
N GLY A 164 27.77 -18.62 -8.84
CA GLY A 164 28.98 -18.81 -9.64
C GLY A 164 29.08 -20.15 -10.39
N PHE A 165 28.10 -21.05 -10.23
CA PHE A 165 28.11 -22.38 -10.87
C PHE A 165 27.34 -22.45 -12.20
N PHE A 166 26.85 -21.31 -12.72
CA PHE A 166 26.26 -21.16 -14.05
C PHE A 166 26.86 -19.94 -14.75
#